data_AF-A0A8T4Z3A8-F1
#
_entry.id   AF-A0A8T4Z3A8-F1
#
_cell.length_a   1.000
_cell.length_b   1.000
_cell.length_c   1.000
_cell.angle_alpha   90.00
_cell.angle_beta   90.00
_cell.angle_gamma   90.00
#
_symmetry.space_group_name_H-M   'P 1'
#
loop_
_entity.id
_entity.type
_entity.pdbx_description
1 polymer ?
#
loop_
_entity_poly.entity_id
_entity_poly.type
_entity_poly.pdbx_seq_one_letter_code
_entity_poly.pdbx_strand_id
1 'polypeptide(L)'
;MNNYYLPRGMRPSTLDERRIFYTSEFDLNRVREWFSGWSGKIVFAVIIGRHTRIYPPEYEEDASTTILIENYTSLEDIREWILEFLPESVYYDRNIYDDQGCVIGQEMAFDLDPENLTCPIHGSLEDKMRRRQGLSFCEIELKMVKDETIRLYDELSKAFSNLKVVYSGRGFHIHVLDKDVFSWSREKRGDFAREVKNKGFMIDEWVTSGDMRLIRLPYSLHGMVSRIVMPIDASELIDFNPLEDERCIPGFLKPKKITS
;
A
#
# COMPACT_ATOMS: atom_id res chain seq x y z
N MET A 1 7.64 10.18 21.70
CA MET A 1 7.15 9.83 20.35
C MET A 1 8.12 10.43 19.35
N ASN A 2 8.66 9.65 18.42
CA ASN A 2 9.46 10.23 17.34
C ASN A 2 8.49 11.01 16.45
N ASN A 3 8.57 12.35 16.45
CA ASN A 3 7.77 13.18 15.56
C ASN A 3 8.33 13.04 14.15
N TYR A 4 7.71 12.18 13.34
CA TYR A 4 7.96 12.13 11.91
C TYR A 4 7.43 13.40 11.26
N TYR A 5 8.19 13.95 10.32
CA TYR A 5 7.72 15.04 9.48
C TYR A 5 6.90 14.44 8.35
N LEU A 6 5.60 14.76 8.33
CA LEU A 6 4.67 14.32 7.30
C LEU A 6 4.16 15.52 6.51
N PRO A 7 3.74 15.34 5.25
CA PRO A 7 3.10 16.39 4.46
C PRO A 7 1.87 16.99 5.14
N ARG A 8 1.46 18.17 4.70
CA ARG A 8 0.30 18.86 5.25
C ARG A 8 -0.95 17.96 5.22
N GLY A 9 -1.68 17.94 6.34
CA GLY A 9 -2.92 17.18 6.47
C GLY A 9 -2.72 15.66 6.57
N MET A 10 -1.48 15.17 6.68
CA MET A 10 -1.18 13.78 7.01
C MET A 10 -0.77 13.66 8.47
N ARG A 11 -1.34 12.67 9.16
CA ARG A 11 -1.00 12.34 10.56
C ARG A 11 -1.41 10.90 10.88
N PRO A 12 -0.88 10.32 11.96
CA PRO A 12 -1.42 9.08 12.49
C PRO A 12 -2.92 9.22 12.83
N SER A 13 -3.70 8.20 12.48
CA SER A 13 -5.11 8.07 12.88
C SER A 13 -5.22 7.46 14.26
N THR A 14 -6.23 7.91 15.02
CA THR A 14 -6.58 7.30 16.32
C THR A 14 -7.34 5.98 16.12
N LEU A 15 -7.47 5.18 17.19
CA LEU A 15 -8.27 3.96 17.15
C LEU A 15 -9.74 4.24 16.80
N ASP A 16 -10.33 5.30 17.35
CA ASP A 16 -11.70 5.70 17.05
C ASP A 16 -11.87 6.09 15.58
N GLU A 17 -10.91 6.82 15.00
CA GLU A 17 -10.92 7.18 13.59
C GLU A 17 -10.80 5.97 12.66
N ARG A 18 -9.93 5.01 13.01
CA ARG A 18 -9.82 3.72 12.30
C ARG A 18 -11.15 2.98 12.36
N ARG A 19 -11.78 2.91 13.54
CA ARG A 19 -13.08 2.27 13.74
C ARG A 19 -14.16 2.93 12.87
N ILE A 20 -14.28 4.26 12.92
CA ILE A 20 -15.25 5.02 12.12
C ILE A 20 -15.06 4.72 10.62
N PHE A 21 -13.82 4.75 10.13
CA PHE A 21 -13.50 4.48 8.73
C PHE A 21 -13.93 3.06 8.33
N TYR A 22 -13.50 2.03 9.07
CA TYR A 22 -13.79 0.64 8.72
C TYR A 22 -15.26 0.24 8.91
N THR A 23 -16.02 0.99 9.71
CA THR A 23 -17.47 0.82 9.84
C THR A 23 -18.25 1.56 8.74
N SER A 24 -17.80 2.75 8.33
CA SER A 24 -18.66 3.68 7.56
C SER A 24 -18.20 3.95 6.13
N GLU A 25 -16.91 3.80 5.85
CA GLU A 25 -16.29 4.21 4.58
C GLU A 25 -15.62 3.05 3.83
N PHE A 26 -15.22 1.99 4.52
CA PHE A 26 -14.55 0.84 3.91
C PHE A 26 -15.52 -0.02 3.09
N ASP A 27 -15.42 0.09 1.77
CA ASP A 27 -16.31 -0.57 0.82
C ASP A 27 -15.79 -1.94 0.37
N LEU A 28 -16.40 -3.00 0.91
CA LEU A 28 -16.08 -4.38 0.58
C LEU A 28 -16.42 -4.78 -0.86
N ASN A 29 -17.36 -4.09 -1.52
CA ASN A 29 -17.66 -4.37 -2.93
C ASN A 29 -16.49 -3.96 -3.82
N ARG A 30 -15.88 -2.80 -3.55
CA ARG A 30 -14.69 -2.35 -4.27
C ARG A 30 -13.49 -3.25 -4.02
N VAL A 31 -13.33 -3.75 -2.78
CA VAL A 31 -12.31 -4.77 -2.47
C VAL A 31 -12.57 -6.06 -3.26
N ARG A 32 -13.82 -6.52 -3.35
CA ARG A 32 -14.18 -7.69 -4.16
C ARG A 32 -13.90 -7.49 -5.64
N GLU A 33 -14.22 -6.31 -6.17
CA GLU A 33 -13.92 -5.93 -7.56
C GLU A 33 -12.41 -5.85 -7.83
N TRP A 34 -11.61 -5.42 -6.86
CA TRP A 34 -10.15 -5.39 -6.99
C TRP A 34 -9.59 -6.78 -7.31
N PHE A 35 -10.10 -7.80 -6.60
CA PHE A 35 -9.72 -9.19 -6.80
C PHE A 35 -10.54 -9.90 -7.89
N SER A 36 -11.35 -9.18 -8.67
CA SER A 36 -12.09 -9.81 -9.78
C SER A 36 -11.10 -10.41 -10.78
N GLY A 37 -11.28 -11.69 -11.08
CA GLY A 37 -10.41 -12.45 -11.98
C GLY A 37 -9.25 -13.18 -11.31
N TRP A 38 -9.05 -13.03 -9.99
CA TRP A 38 -8.14 -13.89 -9.23
C TRP A 38 -8.79 -15.27 -9.03
N SER A 39 -8.01 -16.34 -9.21
CA SER A 39 -8.47 -17.72 -9.07
C SER A 39 -7.79 -18.40 -7.89
N GLY A 40 -8.39 -18.37 -6.71
CA GLY A 40 -7.86 -19.04 -5.52
C GLY A 40 -8.13 -18.25 -4.25
N LYS A 41 -7.64 -18.77 -3.13
CA LYS A 41 -7.77 -18.11 -1.83
C LYS A 41 -6.73 -16.99 -1.70
N ILE A 42 -7.15 -15.85 -1.17
CA ILE A 42 -6.29 -14.71 -0.86
C ILE A 42 -6.00 -14.72 0.64
N VAL A 43 -4.76 -14.48 1.04
CA VAL A 43 -4.41 -14.29 2.45
C VAL A 43 -4.38 -12.81 2.74
N PHE A 44 -5.05 -12.37 3.80
CA PHE A 44 -4.97 -10.99 4.28
C PHE A 44 -3.97 -10.90 5.43
N ALA A 45 -3.46 -9.71 5.68
CA ALA A 45 -2.60 -9.47 6.82
C ALA A 45 -2.83 -8.09 7.42
N VAL A 46 -2.58 -7.95 8.71
CA VAL A 46 -2.66 -6.67 9.41
C VAL A 46 -1.38 -6.40 10.20
N ILE A 47 -1.05 -5.12 10.32
CA ILE A 47 -0.04 -4.63 11.26
C ILE A 47 -0.76 -3.65 12.18
N ILE A 48 -0.72 -3.89 13.49
CA ILE A 48 -1.59 -3.18 14.43
C ILE A 48 -1.07 -1.76 14.71
N GLY A 49 0.21 -1.62 15.02
CA GLY A 49 0.78 -0.32 15.39
C GLY A 49 2.30 -0.32 15.50
N ARG A 50 2.99 -1.01 14.57
CA ARG A 50 4.45 -1.13 14.53
C ARG A 50 5.10 0.24 14.54
N HIS A 51 4.61 1.15 13.70
CA HIS A 51 5.20 2.46 13.51
C HIS A 51 4.49 3.54 14.33
N THR A 52 3.16 3.55 14.32
CA THR A 52 2.41 4.59 15.04
C THR A 52 2.47 4.44 16.55
N ARG A 53 2.72 3.24 17.07
CA ARG A 53 2.53 2.89 18.50
C ARG A 53 1.12 3.21 19.01
N ILE A 54 0.14 3.10 18.10
CA ILE A 54 -1.29 3.28 18.38
C ILE A 54 -1.93 1.92 18.09
N TYR A 55 -2.34 1.24 19.14
CA TYR A 55 -2.90 -0.11 19.14
C TYR A 55 -3.81 -0.28 20.36
N PRO A 56 -4.82 -1.16 20.32
CA PRO A 56 -5.56 -1.53 21.53
C PRO A 56 -4.60 -2.16 22.57
N PRO A 57 -4.70 -1.81 23.88
CA PRO A 57 -3.75 -2.27 24.90
C PRO A 57 -3.56 -3.79 24.98
N GLU A 58 -4.61 -4.56 24.71
CA GLU A 58 -4.60 -6.03 24.68
C GLU A 58 -3.67 -6.61 23.60
N TYR A 59 -3.28 -5.83 22.59
CA TYR A 59 -2.42 -6.23 21.49
C TYR A 59 -1.01 -5.61 21.57
N GLU A 60 -0.54 -5.23 22.76
CA GLU A 60 0.78 -4.62 22.93
C GLU A 60 1.93 -5.53 22.46
N GLU A 61 1.87 -6.83 22.80
CA GLU A 61 2.90 -7.82 22.40
C GLU A 61 2.92 -8.05 20.90
N ASP A 62 1.76 -7.95 20.25
CA ASP A 62 1.58 -8.16 18.81
C ASP A 62 1.64 -6.87 17.99
N ALA A 63 1.83 -5.71 18.62
CA ALA A 63 1.72 -4.40 17.98
C ALA A 63 2.62 -4.28 16.73
N SER A 64 3.79 -4.93 16.77
CA SER A 64 4.77 -4.94 15.67
C SER A 64 4.74 -6.22 14.82
N THR A 65 3.94 -7.21 15.20
CA THR A 65 3.81 -8.49 14.52
C THR A 65 2.93 -8.33 13.28
N THR A 66 3.31 -9.02 12.20
CA THR A 66 2.44 -9.16 11.04
C THR A 66 1.50 -10.33 11.30
N ILE A 67 0.20 -10.04 11.47
CA ILE A 67 -0.81 -11.07 11.74
C ILE A 67 -1.44 -11.47 10.41
N LEU A 68 -1.38 -12.76 10.07
CA LEU A 68 -2.03 -13.30 8.87
C LEU A 68 -3.47 -13.70 9.19
N ILE A 69 -4.40 -13.33 8.33
CA ILE A 69 -5.83 -13.66 8.40
C ILE A 69 -6.11 -14.63 7.27
N GLU A 70 -6.02 -15.92 7.59
CA GLU A 70 -6.25 -17.03 6.66
C GLU A 70 -7.62 -17.69 6.91
N ASN A 71 -8.16 -17.59 8.12
CA ASN A 71 -9.42 -18.22 8.52
C ASN A 71 -10.59 -17.24 8.34
N TYR A 72 -11.11 -17.16 7.13
CA TYR A 72 -12.31 -16.41 6.79
C TYR A 72 -13.11 -17.15 5.72
N THR A 73 -14.42 -16.91 5.71
CA THR A 73 -15.39 -17.42 4.74
C THR A 73 -15.95 -16.31 3.86
N SER A 74 -15.88 -15.07 4.32
CA SER A 74 -16.40 -13.89 3.64
C SER A 74 -15.49 -12.67 3.83
N LEU A 75 -15.63 -11.64 2.99
CA LEU A 75 -14.93 -10.36 3.20
C LEU A 75 -15.47 -9.61 4.42
N GLU A 76 -16.68 -9.93 4.86
CA GLU A 76 -17.27 -9.41 6.08
C GLU A 76 -16.50 -9.91 7.32
N ASP A 77 -16.06 -11.17 7.33
CA ASP A 77 -15.20 -11.72 8.40
C ASP A 77 -13.85 -10.96 8.45
N ILE A 78 -13.30 -10.58 7.28
CA ILE A 78 -12.08 -9.75 7.21
C ILE A 78 -12.32 -8.38 7.85
N ARG A 79 -13.48 -7.76 7.59
CA ARG A 79 -13.84 -6.49 8.24
C ARG A 79 -13.99 -6.66 9.76
N GLU A 80 -14.53 -7.77 10.24
CA GLU A 80 -14.62 -8.06 11.67
C GLU A 80 -13.24 -8.14 12.32
N TRP A 81 -12.30 -8.87 11.71
CA TRP A 81 -10.90 -8.91 12.17
C TRP A 81 -10.25 -7.52 12.15
N ILE A 82 -10.49 -6.72 11.10
CA ILE A 82 -9.98 -5.34 11.03
C ILE A 82 -10.57 -4.47 12.15
N LEU A 83 -11.85 -4.64 12.51
CA LEU A 83 -12.52 -3.88 13.57
C LEU A 83 -12.11 -4.32 14.98
N GLU A 84 -11.66 -5.57 15.12
CA GLU A 84 -11.05 -6.13 16.32
C GLU A 84 -9.65 -5.53 16.54
N PHE A 85 -8.77 -5.64 15.55
CA PHE A 85 -7.38 -5.19 15.69
C PHE A 85 -7.21 -3.66 15.55
N LEU A 86 -8.10 -2.97 14.85
CA LEU A 86 -7.97 -1.56 14.46
C LEU A 86 -6.58 -1.20 13.92
N PRO A 87 -6.12 -1.89 12.87
CA PRO A 87 -4.71 -1.88 12.51
C PRO A 87 -4.24 -0.57 11.90
N GLU A 88 -2.95 -0.27 12.04
CA GLU A 88 -2.32 0.85 11.36
C GLU A 88 -2.31 0.64 9.84
N SER A 89 -2.33 -0.61 9.38
CA SER A 89 -2.28 -0.95 7.95
C SER A 89 -2.83 -2.35 7.70
N VAL A 90 -3.61 -2.48 6.61
CA VAL A 90 -4.13 -3.75 6.10
C VAL A 90 -3.41 -4.09 4.80
N TYR A 91 -3.08 -5.36 4.62
CA TYR A 91 -2.35 -5.90 3.50
C TYR A 91 -3.07 -7.14 2.96
N TYR A 92 -2.73 -7.52 1.73
CA TYR A 92 -2.99 -8.85 1.21
C TYR A 92 -1.70 -9.47 0.69
N ASP A 93 -1.66 -10.80 0.70
CA ASP A 93 -0.60 -11.60 0.10
C ASP A 93 -0.82 -11.66 -1.41
N ARG A 94 0.21 -11.26 -2.16
CA ARG A 94 0.22 -11.30 -3.62
C ARG A 94 0.27 -12.73 -4.18
N ASN A 95 0.53 -13.73 -3.34
CA ASN A 95 0.40 -15.13 -3.70
C ASN A 95 -1.08 -15.53 -3.86
N ILE A 96 -1.31 -16.43 -4.81
CA ILE A 96 -2.57 -17.15 -4.97
C ILE A 96 -2.37 -18.57 -4.48
N TYR A 97 -3.31 -19.03 -3.66
CA TYR A 97 -3.29 -20.35 -3.05
C TYR A 97 -4.39 -21.24 -3.63
N ASP A 98 -4.07 -22.51 -3.86
CA ASP A 98 -5.07 -23.55 -4.11
C ASP A 98 -5.78 -24.00 -2.81
N ASP A 99 -6.74 -24.92 -2.93
CA ASP A 99 -7.50 -25.45 -1.80
C ASP A 99 -6.64 -26.23 -0.80
N GLN A 100 -5.43 -26.65 -1.20
CA GLN A 100 -4.45 -27.33 -0.35
C GLN A 100 -3.49 -26.36 0.33
N GLY A 101 -3.59 -25.06 0.05
CA GLY A 101 -2.70 -24.02 0.59
C GLY A 101 -1.35 -23.94 -0.12
N CYS A 102 -1.20 -24.55 -1.30
CA CYS A 102 0.00 -24.43 -2.12
C CYS A 102 -0.06 -23.15 -2.96
N VAL A 103 1.09 -22.48 -3.11
CA VAL A 103 1.20 -21.29 -3.97
C VAL A 103 1.16 -21.73 -5.44
N ILE A 104 0.14 -21.29 -6.17
CA ILE A 104 -0.07 -21.61 -7.59
C ILE A 104 0.25 -20.44 -8.52
N GLY A 105 0.48 -19.25 -7.96
CA GLY A 105 0.88 -18.06 -8.71
C GLY A 105 1.16 -16.90 -7.78
N GLN A 106 1.77 -15.85 -8.33
CA GLN A 106 2.07 -14.63 -7.57
C GLN A 106 1.96 -13.40 -8.46
N GLU A 107 1.18 -12.42 -8.01
CA GLU A 107 1.12 -11.10 -8.61
C GLU A 107 2.49 -10.41 -8.52
N MET A 108 2.97 -9.90 -9.65
CA MET A 108 4.14 -9.03 -9.69
C MET A 108 3.69 -7.58 -9.44
N ALA A 109 4.38 -6.90 -8.53
CA ALA A 109 4.13 -5.49 -8.27
C ALA A 109 5.43 -4.76 -8.00
N PHE A 110 5.43 -3.47 -8.29
CA PHE A 110 6.51 -2.53 -8.04
C PHE A 110 6.06 -1.57 -6.96
N ASP A 111 6.86 -1.41 -5.91
CA ASP A 111 6.62 -0.43 -4.85
C ASP A 111 7.57 0.76 -5.06
N LEU A 112 6.98 1.95 -5.16
CA LEU A 112 7.70 3.21 -5.31
C LEU A 112 7.39 4.05 -4.08
N ASP A 113 8.36 4.14 -3.19
CA ASP A 113 8.23 4.88 -1.94
C ASP A 113 9.26 6.03 -1.85
N PRO A 114 8.97 7.08 -1.06
CA PRO A 114 9.92 8.17 -0.81
C PRO A 114 11.29 7.69 -0.30
N GLU A 115 11.32 6.53 0.35
CA GLU A 115 12.52 5.92 0.91
C GLU A 115 13.51 5.43 -0.16
N ASN A 116 13.04 5.18 -1.39
CA ASN A 116 13.88 4.76 -2.51
C ASN A 116 14.55 5.95 -3.23
N LEU A 117 14.15 7.18 -2.91
CA LEU A 117 14.63 8.39 -3.58
C LEU A 117 15.48 9.26 -2.64
N THR A 118 16.34 10.09 -3.24
CA THR A 118 17.11 11.10 -2.50
C THR A 118 16.45 12.45 -2.64
N CYS A 119 15.94 12.99 -1.53
CA CYS A 119 15.33 14.31 -1.51
C CYS A 119 16.42 15.40 -1.61
N PRO A 120 16.28 16.40 -2.50
CA PRO A 120 17.26 17.48 -2.62
C PRO A 120 17.35 18.37 -1.37
N ILE A 121 16.33 18.35 -0.52
CA ILE A 121 16.27 19.15 0.73
C ILE A 121 16.63 18.29 1.94
N HIS A 122 16.07 17.09 2.04
CA HIS A 122 16.14 16.28 3.26
C HIS A 122 17.22 15.19 3.22
N GLY A 123 17.81 14.93 2.04
CA GLY A 123 18.84 13.92 1.83
C GLY A 123 18.26 12.53 1.53
N SER A 124 19.10 11.53 1.69
CA SER A 124 18.78 10.11 1.48
C SER A 124 18.03 9.50 2.66
N LEU A 125 17.54 8.25 2.50
CA LEU A 125 17.00 7.46 3.61
C LEU A 125 18.02 7.31 4.76
N GLU A 126 19.29 7.12 4.45
CA GLU A 126 20.35 7.00 5.46
C GLU A 126 20.46 8.28 6.31
N ASP A 127 20.42 9.45 5.66
CA ASP A 127 20.44 10.75 6.36
C ASP A 127 19.24 10.93 7.28
N LYS A 128 18.06 10.53 6.81
CA LYS A 128 16.84 10.54 7.63
C LYS A 128 16.91 9.57 8.79
N MET A 129 17.45 8.37 8.59
CA MET A 129 17.60 7.36 9.64
C MET A 129 18.53 7.85 10.76
N ARG A 130 19.63 8.53 10.42
CA ARG A 130 20.52 9.18 11.40
C ARG A 130 19.78 10.21 12.27
N ARG A 131 18.74 10.85 11.73
CA ARG A 131 17.86 11.81 12.43
C ARG A 131 16.63 11.15 13.07
N ARG A 132 16.51 9.82 13.03
CA ARG A 132 15.32 9.03 13.47
C ARG A 132 14.03 9.41 12.71
N GLN A 133 14.17 9.77 11.44
CA GLN A 133 13.12 10.28 10.55
C GLN A 133 12.88 9.38 9.33
N GLY A 134 13.22 8.09 9.39
CA GLY A 134 13.12 7.19 8.22
C GLY A 134 11.74 7.14 7.59
N LEU A 135 10.67 7.25 8.40
CA LEU A 135 9.29 7.27 7.93
C LEU A 135 8.80 8.67 7.50
N SER A 136 9.61 9.70 7.70
CA SER A 136 9.28 11.07 7.31
C SER A 136 9.44 11.24 5.81
N PHE A 137 8.54 12.00 5.21
CA PHE A 137 8.64 12.41 3.82
C PHE A 137 7.98 13.77 3.63
N CYS A 138 8.39 14.47 2.58
CA CYS A 138 7.85 15.79 2.24
C CYS A 138 7.06 15.76 0.93
N GLU A 139 6.37 16.87 0.65
CA GLU A 139 5.57 17.04 -0.57
C GLU A 139 6.40 16.89 -1.85
N ILE A 140 7.67 17.31 -1.82
CA ILE A 140 8.60 17.17 -2.93
C ILE A 140 8.87 15.70 -3.22
N GLU A 141 9.10 14.89 -2.18
CA GLU A 141 9.36 13.46 -2.37
C GLU A 141 8.13 12.75 -2.91
N LEU A 142 6.95 13.09 -2.40
CA LEU A 142 5.70 12.54 -2.92
C LEU A 142 5.50 12.88 -4.41
N LYS A 143 5.84 14.10 -4.82
CA LYS A 143 5.86 14.49 -6.24
C LYS A 143 6.90 13.71 -7.04
N MET A 144 8.12 13.56 -6.52
CA MET A 144 9.18 12.80 -7.19
C MET A 144 8.79 11.33 -7.40
N VAL A 145 8.19 10.70 -6.39
CA VAL A 145 7.67 9.32 -6.50
C VAL A 145 6.57 9.25 -7.55
N LYS A 146 5.66 10.23 -7.60
CA LYS A 146 4.61 10.29 -8.63
C LYS A 146 5.22 10.40 -10.05
N ASP A 147 6.18 11.30 -10.23
CA ASP A 147 6.86 11.50 -11.51
C ASP A 147 7.60 10.21 -11.95
N GLU A 148 8.26 9.52 -11.01
CA GLU A 148 8.92 8.23 -11.28
C GLU A 148 7.90 7.12 -11.59
N THR A 149 6.75 7.12 -10.91
CA THR A 149 5.63 6.18 -11.17
C THR A 149 5.11 6.33 -12.58
N ILE A 150 4.93 7.56 -13.07
CA ILE A 150 4.50 7.83 -14.45
C ILE A 150 5.51 7.27 -15.45
N ARG A 151 6.80 7.54 -15.23
CA ARG A 151 7.88 7.05 -16.11
C ARG A 151 7.96 5.52 -16.12
N LEU A 152 7.85 4.90 -14.95
CA LEU A 152 7.89 3.44 -14.83
C LEU A 152 6.66 2.79 -15.45
N TYR A 153 5.47 3.38 -15.27
CA TYR A 153 4.26 2.91 -15.90
C TYR A 153 4.38 2.91 -17.43
N ASP A 154 4.88 4.01 -18.02
CA ASP A 154 5.12 4.09 -19.47
C ASP A 154 6.05 2.95 -19.94
N GLU A 155 7.14 2.70 -19.23
CA GLU A 155 8.06 1.61 -19.57
C GLU A 155 7.41 0.22 -19.45
N LEU A 156 6.69 -0.03 -18.36
CA LEU A 156 6.03 -1.32 -18.13
C LEU A 156 4.89 -1.57 -19.13
N SER A 157 4.19 -0.51 -19.57
CA SER A 157 3.10 -0.60 -20.55
C SER A 157 3.55 -1.10 -21.93
N LYS A 158 4.85 -1.09 -22.21
CA LYS A 158 5.45 -1.66 -23.42
C LYS A 158 5.54 -3.19 -23.34
N ALA A 159 5.55 -3.76 -22.13
CA ALA A 159 5.71 -5.19 -21.87
C ALA A 159 4.42 -5.86 -21.39
N PHE A 160 3.52 -5.11 -20.75
CA PHE A 160 2.33 -5.64 -20.08
C PHE A 160 1.07 -4.91 -20.51
N SER A 161 -0.04 -5.64 -20.55
CA SER A 161 -1.33 -5.13 -21.03
C SER A 161 -2.28 -4.73 -19.89
N ASN A 162 -2.14 -5.32 -18.71
CA ASN A 162 -3.05 -5.12 -17.59
C ASN A 162 -2.30 -4.58 -16.36
N LEU A 163 -2.03 -3.28 -16.40
CA LEU A 163 -1.36 -2.55 -15.32
C LEU A 163 -2.36 -1.73 -14.51
N LYS A 164 -2.26 -1.76 -13.18
CA LYS A 164 -3.02 -0.88 -12.28
C LYS A 164 -2.08 -0.10 -11.37
N VAL A 165 -2.34 1.20 -11.22
CA VAL A 165 -1.61 2.06 -10.28
C VAL A 165 -2.43 2.20 -9.01
N VAL A 166 -1.78 2.10 -7.85
CA VAL A 166 -2.42 2.28 -6.54
C VAL A 166 -1.62 3.29 -5.72
N TYR A 167 -2.26 4.36 -5.29
CA TYR A 167 -1.70 5.24 -4.28
C TYR A 167 -1.70 4.55 -2.91
N SER A 168 -0.52 4.34 -2.34
CA SER A 168 -0.32 3.58 -1.09
C SER A 168 -0.48 4.41 0.18
N GLY A 169 -0.62 5.74 0.04
CA GLY A 169 -0.66 6.73 1.12
C GLY A 169 0.64 7.51 1.28
N ARG A 170 1.79 6.93 0.92
CA ARG A 170 3.12 7.60 0.94
C ARG A 170 3.80 7.60 -0.42
N GLY A 171 3.45 6.62 -1.25
CA GLY A 171 3.99 6.41 -2.56
C GLY A 171 2.96 5.71 -3.43
N PHE A 172 3.43 4.91 -4.38
CA PHE A 172 2.58 4.25 -5.35
C PHE A 172 3.03 2.82 -5.56
N HIS A 173 2.07 1.97 -5.86
CA HIS A 173 2.33 0.64 -6.38
C HIS A 173 1.91 0.58 -7.84
N ILE A 174 2.67 -0.16 -8.65
CA ILE A 174 2.24 -0.59 -9.98
C ILE A 174 2.06 -2.11 -9.93
N HIS A 175 0.83 -2.55 -10.17
CA HIS A 175 0.40 -3.94 -10.14
C HIS A 175 0.34 -4.48 -11.57
N VAL A 176 0.99 -5.63 -11.82
CA VAL A 176 0.95 -6.34 -13.11
C VAL A 176 -0.04 -7.50 -13.00
N LEU A 177 -1.18 -7.36 -13.67
CA LEU A 177 -2.32 -8.27 -13.58
C LEU A 177 -2.52 -9.12 -14.85
N ASP A 178 -1.53 -9.17 -15.73
CA ASP A 178 -1.47 -10.08 -16.87
C ASP A 178 -1.45 -11.54 -16.36
N LYS A 179 -2.38 -12.37 -16.84
CA LYS A 179 -2.60 -13.73 -16.29
C LYS A 179 -1.37 -14.64 -16.40
N ASP A 180 -0.58 -14.50 -17.46
CA ASP A 180 0.63 -15.29 -17.67
C ASP A 180 1.75 -14.90 -16.70
N VAL A 181 1.79 -13.63 -16.25
CA VAL A 181 2.79 -13.13 -15.29
C VAL A 181 2.66 -13.81 -13.91
N PHE A 182 1.44 -14.18 -13.50
CA PHE A 182 1.23 -14.90 -12.23
C PHE A 182 2.01 -16.22 -12.16
N SER A 183 2.25 -16.86 -13.30
CA SER A 183 2.97 -18.14 -13.40
C SER A 183 4.49 -17.99 -13.49
N TRP A 184 5.03 -16.77 -13.53
CA TRP A 184 6.46 -16.57 -13.60
C TRP A 184 7.15 -17.15 -12.36
N SER A 185 8.36 -17.68 -12.53
CA SER A 185 9.19 -18.08 -11.40
C SER A 185 9.75 -16.84 -10.68
N ARG A 186 10.17 -17.03 -9.43
CA ARG A 186 10.91 -16.01 -8.67
C ARG A 186 12.15 -15.52 -9.43
N GLU A 187 12.87 -16.43 -10.07
CA GLU A 187 14.06 -16.11 -10.87
C GLU A 187 13.69 -15.18 -12.04
N LYS A 188 12.64 -15.52 -12.80
CA LYS A 188 12.18 -14.71 -13.92
C LYS A 188 11.71 -13.31 -13.50
N ARG A 189 10.99 -13.20 -12.38
CA ARG A 189 10.62 -11.89 -11.81
C ARG A 189 11.86 -11.10 -11.36
N GLY A 190 12.85 -11.77 -10.76
CA GLY A 190 14.12 -11.16 -10.36
C GLY A 190 14.95 -10.67 -11.55
N ASP A 191 15.04 -11.45 -12.63
CA ASP A 191 15.69 -11.02 -13.87
C ASP A 191 15.03 -9.77 -14.45
N PHE A 192 13.69 -9.76 -14.51
CA PHE A 192 12.94 -8.61 -14.99
C PHE A 192 13.14 -7.37 -14.09
N ALA A 193 13.13 -7.55 -12.77
CA ALA A 193 13.40 -6.47 -11.81
C ALA A 193 14.79 -5.86 -12.03
N ARG A 194 15.82 -6.70 -12.26
CA ARG A 194 17.16 -6.23 -12.59
C ARG A 194 17.22 -5.51 -13.94
N GLU A 195 16.50 -5.97 -14.94
CA GLU A 195 16.38 -5.28 -16.22
C GLU A 195 15.80 -3.87 -16.04
N VAL A 196 14.69 -3.74 -15.32
CA VAL A 196 14.04 -2.45 -15.02
C VAL A 196 15.00 -1.53 -14.26
N LYS A 197 15.74 -2.06 -13.27
CA LYS A 197 16.74 -1.29 -12.54
C LYS A 197 17.90 -0.83 -13.43
N ASN A 198 18.37 -1.67 -14.35
CA ASN A 198 19.42 -1.33 -15.32
C ASN A 198 18.98 -0.24 -16.32
N LYS A 199 17.67 -0.09 -16.55
CA LYS A 199 17.10 1.04 -17.30
C LYS A 199 17.06 2.35 -16.50
N GLY A 200 17.49 2.34 -15.23
CA GLY A 200 17.63 3.51 -14.38
C GLY A 200 16.44 3.80 -13.47
N PHE A 201 15.50 2.86 -13.32
CA PHE A 201 14.36 3.00 -12.41
C PHE A 201 14.73 2.60 -10.98
N MET A 202 14.31 3.40 -10.01
CA MET A 202 14.60 3.19 -8.59
C MET A 202 13.55 2.29 -7.91
N ILE A 203 13.52 1.02 -8.31
CA ILE A 203 12.60 0.01 -7.75
C ILE A 203 13.26 -0.85 -6.67
N ASP A 204 12.43 -1.42 -5.79
CA ASP A 204 12.85 -2.50 -4.89
C ASP A 204 12.75 -3.86 -5.58
N GLU A 205 13.91 -4.51 -5.79
CA GLU A 205 14.00 -5.84 -6.38
C GLU A 205 13.32 -6.90 -5.49
N TRP A 206 13.36 -6.75 -4.16
CA TRP A 206 12.83 -7.73 -3.20
C TRP A 206 11.29 -7.75 -3.21
N VAL A 207 10.67 -6.59 -3.49
CA VAL A 207 9.23 -6.51 -3.77
C VAL A 207 8.92 -7.13 -5.12
N THR A 208 9.67 -6.77 -6.15
CA THR A 208 9.35 -7.18 -7.53
C THR A 208 9.57 -8.68 -7.74
N SER A 209 10.63 -9.27 -7.17
CA SER A 209 10.93 -10.70 -7.21
C SER A 209 9.85 -11.55 -6.54
N GLY A 210 9.12 -10.96 -5.58
CA GLY A 210 8.06 -11.61 -4.82
C GLY A 210 8.48 -12.11 -3.44
N ASP A 211 9.68 -11.74 -2.95
CA ASP A 211 10.10 -12.11 -1.59
C ASP A 211 9.30 -11.34 -0.52
N MET A 212 9.08 -10.04 -0.72
CA MET A 212 8.15 -9.26 0.11
C MET A 212 6.71 -9.44 -0.39
N ARG A 213 6.08 -10.56 -0.06
CA ARG A 213 4.79 -10.96 -0.65
C ARG A 213 3.58 -10.10 -0.27
N LEU A 214 3.63 -9.37 0.86
CA LEU A 214 2.52 -8.55 1.33
C LEU A 214 2.53 -7.15 0.71
N ILE A 215 1.37 -6.69 0.24
CA ILE A 215 1.18 -5.34 -0.29
C ILE A 215 -0.11 -4.74 0.27
N ARG A 216 -0.13 -3.41 0.42
CA ARG A 216 -1.23 -2.72 1.10
C ARG A 216 -2.55 -2.92 0.37
N LEU A 217 -3.60 -3.26 1.10
CA LEU A 217 -4.92 -3.56 0.54
C LEU A 217 -5.57 -2.29 -0.03
N PRO A 218 -5.95 -2.27 -1.33
CA PRO A 218 -6.73 -1.18 -1.88
C PRO A 218 -8.01 -0.91 -1.09
N TYR A 219 -8.37 0.36 -1.01
CA TYR A 219 -9.49 0.91 -0.25
C TYR A 219 -9.35 0.85 1.27
N SER A 220 -8.31 0.24 1.82
CA SER A 220 -8.02 0.29 3.26
C SER A 220 -7.43 1.63 3.69
N LEU A 221 -7.28 1.84 5.00
CA LEU A 221 -6.65 3.03 5.57
C LEU A 221 -5.16 2.79 5.85
N HIS A 222 -4.29 3.67 5.36
CA HIS A 222 -2.94 3.80 5.89
C HIS A 222 -2.96 4.70 7.14
N GLY A 223 -3.01 4.07 8.30
CA GLY A 223 -3.17 4.72 9.60
C GLY A 223 -1.99 5.57 10.08
N MET A 224 -0.81 5.49 9.47
CA MET A 224 0.31 6.39 9.81
C MET A 224 0.15 7.79 9.21
N VAL A 225 -0.52 7.89 8.06
CA VAL A 225 -0.68 9.15 7.31
C VAL A 225 -2.14 9.56 7.14
N SER A 226 -3.08 8.74 7.60
CA SER A 226 -4.52 8.94 7.44
C SER A 226 -4.89 9.20 5.98
N ARG A 227 -4.51 8.26 5.11
CA ARG A 227 -4.87 8.25 3.69
C ARG A 227 -5.49 6.92 3.30
N ILE A 228 -6.53 6.99 2.48
CA ILE A 228 -7.15 5.82 1.88
C ILE A 228 -6.24 5.36 0.74
N VAL A 229 -5.99 4.05 0.71
CA VAL A 229 -5.24 3.39 -0.35
C VAL A 229 -6.13 3.34 -1.57
N MET A 230 -5.74 3.98 -2.67
CA MET A 230 -6.66 4.23 -3.77
C MET A 230 -6.07 3.79 -5.10
N PRO A 231 -6.69 2.83 -5.81
CA PRO A 231 -6.44 2.62 -7.23
C PRO A 231 -6.71 3.91 -8.00
N ILE A 232 -5.76 4.30 -8.85
CA ILE A 232 -5.81 5.49 -9.70
C ILE A 232 -5.70 5.02 -11.16
N ASP A 233 -6.54 5.58 -12.02
CA ASP A 233 -6.41 5.34 -13.45
C ASP A 233 -5.11 5.97 -13.96
N ALA A 234 -4.38 5.27 -14.83
CA ALA A 234 -3.11 5.77 -15.35
C ALA A 234 -3.25 7.11 -16.08
N SER A 235 -4.40 7.36 -16.73
CA SER A 235 -4.70 8.63 -17.39
C SER A 235 -4.90 9.79 -16.41
N GLU A 236 -5.31 9.51 -15.18
CA GLU A 236 -5.50 10.51 -14.13
C GLU A 236 -4.21 10.81 -13.35
N LEU A 237 -3.18 9.96 -13.48
CA LEU A 237 -1.98 10.03 -12.64
C LEU A 237 -1.21 11.35 -12.79
N ILE A 238 -1.25 11.97 -13.97
CA ILE A 238 -0.62 13.27 -14.25
C ILE A 238 -1.25 14.36 -13.37
N ASP A 239 -2.58 14.42 -13.32
CA ASP A 239 -3.33 15.43 -12.59
C ASP A 239 -3.61 15.07 -11.12
N PHE A 240 -3.36 13.80 -10.75
CA PHE A 240 -3.55 13.33 -9.38
C PHE A 240 -2.68 14.10 -8.38
N ASN A 241 -3.32 14.73 -7.39
CA ASN A 241 -2.67 15.37 -6.25
C ASN A 241 -2.98 14.59 -4.95
N PRO A 242 -2.04 13.81 -4.41
CA PRO A 242 -2.30 12.98 -3.23
C PRO A 242 -2.59 13.77 -1.93
N LEU A 243 -2.33 15.09 -1.92
CA LEU A 243 -2.60 15.96 -0.76
C LEU A 243 -4.04 16.52 -0.78
N GLU A 244 -4.65 16.62 -1.96
CA GLU A 244 -5.90 17.34 -2.18
C GLU A 244 -7.02 16.47 -2.74
N ASP A 245 -6.70 15.32 -3.34
CA ASP A 245 -7.71 14.43 -3.93
C ASP A 245 -8.64 13.88 -2.84
N GLU A 246 -9.92 14.28 -2.89
CA GLU A 246 -10.91 13.90 -1.89
C GLU A 246 -11.15 12.40 -1.79
N ARG A 247 -10.79 11.61 -2.82
CA ARG A 247 -10.94 10.16 -2.83
C ARG A 247 -9.95 9.47 -1.89
N CYS A 248 -8.80 10.09 -1.62
CA CYS A 248 -7.77 9.54 -0.73
C CYS A 248 -7.83 10.10 0.70
N ILE A 249 -8.70 11.07 0.96
CA ILE A 249 -8.87 11.71 2.27
C ILE A 249 -10.08 11.07 2.98
N PRO A 250 -9.91 10.43 4.15
CA PRO A 250 -11.03 9.85 4.90
C PRO A 250 -11.93 10.94 5.48
N GLY A 251 -13.21 10.60 5.67
CA GLY A 251 -14.26 11.52 6.12
C GLY A 251 -13.95 12.20 7.45
N PHE A 252 -13.28 11.51 8.38
CA PHE A 252 -12.87 12.09 9.67
C PHE A 252 -11.83 13.21 9.57
N LEU A 253 -11.12 13.35 8.44
CA LEU A 253 -10.24 14.48 8.16
C LEU A 253 -10.90 15.59 7.35
N LYS A 254 -12.07 15.33 6.75
CA LYS A 254 -12.78 16.35 5.99
C LYS A 254 -13.43 17.34 6.95
N PRO A 255 -13.43 18.65 6.63
CA PRO A 255 -14.15 19.62 7.43
C PRO A 255 -15.63 19.20 7.50
N LYS A 256 -16.20 19.16 8.71
CA LYS A 256 -17.63 18.94 8.88
C LYS A 256 -18.35 20.06 8.13
N LYS A 257 -19.11 19.71 7.08
CA LYS A 257 -20.00 20.68 6.43
C LYS A 257 -20.95 21.18 7.52
N ILE A 258 -20.85 22.46 7.87
CA ILE A 258 -21.83 23.10 8.74
C ILE A 258 -23.13 23.11 7.94
N THR A 259 -24.03 22.18 8.24
CA THR A 259 -25.41 22.26 7.77
C THR A 259 -26.04 23.46 8.44
N SER A 260 -26.22 24.54 7.67
CA SER A 260 -27.04 25.70 8.01
C SER A 260 -28.52 25.34 8.04
#